data_AF-A0A1A8J054-F1
#
_entry.id   AF-A0A1A8J054-F1
#
_cell.length_a   1.000
_cell.length_b   1.000
_cell.length_c   1.000
_cell.angle_alpha   90.00
_cell.angle_beta   90.00
_cell.angle_gamma   90.00
#
_symmetry.space_group_name_H-M   'P 1'
#
loop_
_entity.id
_entity.type
_entity.pdbx_description
1 polymer ?
#
loop_
_entity_poly.entity_id
_entity_poly.type
_entity_poly.pdbx_seq_one_letter_code
_entity_poly.pdbx_strand_id
1 'polypeptide(L)'
;IKERVMINMYSEGLMDLMEMMMILPFVSDTKPKLDNILTKANERYLPVFEKALSGSVYLVGGKLSLADVLLLECTLMLEEKFPAILAEFPNTKAFQGRMSRIPAISRFLQPGSKRKPQPDEHYKKTVMEVFNLTTLNL
;
A
#
# COMPACT_ATOMS: atom_id res chain seq x y z
N ILE A 1 -25.43 -3.83 0.14
CA ILE A 1 -24.94 -3.67 -1.26
C ILE A 1 -24.05 -2.43 -1.38
N LYS A 2 -24.53 -1.22 -1.03
CA LYS A 2 -23.76 0.04 -1.13
C LYS A 2 -22.39 0.03 -0.43
N GLU A 3 -22.31 -0.42 0.82
CA GLU A 3 -21.03 -0.51 1.55
C GLU A 3 -20.03 -1.43 0.85
N ARG A 4 -20.48 -2.60 0.39
CA ARG A 4 -19.63 -3.57 -0.32
C ARG A 4 -19.05 -2.99 -1.60
N VAL A 5 -19.83 -2.23 -2.36
CA VAL A 5 -19.35 -1.57 -3.59
C VAL A 5 -18.25 -0.56 -3.26
N MET A 6 -18.42 0.25 -2.22
CA MET A 6 -17.39 1.21 -1.80
C MET A 6 -16.13 0.50 -1.31
N ILE A 7 -16.27 -0.58 -0.53
CA ILE A 7 -15.13 -1.38 -0.07
C ILE A 7 -14.36 -1.94 -1.27
N ASN A 8 -15.05 -2.52 -2.26
CA ASN A 8 -14.40 -3.05 -3.46
C ASN A 8 -13.69 -1.96 -4.25
N MET A 9 -14.35 -0.83 -4.51
CA MET A 9 -13.78 0.29 -5.25
C MET A 9 -12.50 0.83 -4.58
N TYR A 10 -12.51 1.00 -3.25
CA TYR A 10 -11.32 1.41 -2.51
C TYR A 10 -10.22 0.35 -2.55
N SER A 11 -10.59 -0.91 -2.36
CA SER A 11 -9.64 -2.03 -2.36
C SER A 11 -8.94 -2.18 -3.71
N GLU A 12 -9.68 -2.12 -4.82
CA GLU A 12 -9.13 -2.20 -6.17
C GLU A 12 -8.17 -1.06 -6.47
N GLY A 13 -8.53 0.18 -6.14
CA GLY A 13 -7.62 1.32 -6.33
C GLY A 13 -6.32 1.22 -5.52
N LEU A 14 -6.38 0.64 -4.32
CA LEU A 14 -5.19 0.38 -3.50
C LEU A 14 -4.33 -0.74 -4.08
N MET A 15 -4.95 -1.82 -4.56
CA MET A 15 -4.25 -2.92 -5.22
C MET A 15 -3.54 -2.44 -6.48
N ASP A 16 -4.16 -1.60 -7.31
CA ASP A 16 -3.52 -1.00 -8.49
C ASP A 16 -2.22 -0.26 -8.13
N LEU A 17 -2.25 0.56 -7.07
CA LEU A 17 -1.07 1.31 -6.63
C LEU A 17 0.01 0.39 -6.03
N MET A 18 -0.39 -0.61 -5.25
CA MET A 18 0.54 -1.58 -4.69
C MET A 18 1.18 -2.47 -5.77
N GLU A 19 0.46 -2.82 -6.83
CA GLU A 19 0.99 -3.57 -7.96
C GLU A 19 2.10 -2.78 -8.68
N MET A 20 1.94 -1.46 -8.84
CA MET A 20 3.01 -0.61 -9.37
C MET A 20 4.28 -0.65 -8.51
N MET A 21 4.14 -0.78 -7.19
CA MET A 21 5.30 -0.92 -6.27
C MET A 21 5.87 -2.34 -6.26
N MET A 22 5.02 -3.36 -6.33
CA MET A 22 5.38 -4.78 -6.34
C MET A 22 6.36 -5.13 -7.46
N ILE A 23 6.27 -4.40 -8.57
CA ILE A 23 7.05 -4.65 -9.76
C ILE A 23 8.48 -4.11 -9.71
N LEU A 24 8.74 -3.13 -8.84
CA LEU A 24 10.02 -2.43 -8.75
C LEU A 24 11.27 -3.33 -8.62
N PRO A 25 11.26 -4.43 -7.85
CA PRO A 25 12.43 -5.32 -7.72
C PRO A 25 12.91 -5.93 -9.04
N PHE A 26 12.02 -5.99 -10.03
CA PHE A 26 12.26 -6.65 -11.31
C PHE A 26 12.63 -5.67 -12.43
N VAL A 27 12.76 -4.39 -12.11
CA VAL A 27 13.00 -3.32 -13.08
C VAL A 27 14.45 -2.87 -12.95
N SER A 28 15.15 -2.72 -14.08
CA SER A 28 16.57 -2.33 -14.11
C SER A 28 16.77 -0.85 -13.79
N ASP A 29 15.99 0.05 -14.39
CA ASP A 29 15.92 1.47 -14.03
C ASP A 29 14.59 1.78 -13.33
N THR A 30 14.64 1.88 -12.00
CA THR A 30 13.44 2.11 -11.19
C THR A 30 12.98 3.56 -11.20
N LYS A 31 13.82 4.52 -11.63
CA LYS A 31 13.54 5.96 -11.47
C LYS A 31 12.23 6.39 -12.16
N PRO A 32 11.97 6.05 -13.45
CA PRO A 32 10.73 6.46 -14.11
C PRO A 32 9.48 5.88 -13.45
N LYS A 33 9.56 4.63 -12.95
CA LYS A 33 8.43 4.00 -12.25
C LYS A 33 8.20 4.63 -10.88
N LEU A 34 9.25 4.94 -10.13
CA LEU A 34 9.16 5.65 -8.86
C LEU A 34 8.55 7.04 -9.03
N ASP A 35 9.00 7.81 -10.02
CA ASP A 35 8.46 9.14 -10.32
C ASP A 35 6.95 9.05 -10.66
N ASN A 36 6.54 8.09 -11.49
CA ASN A 36 5.14 7.84 -11.81
C ASN A 36 4.31 7.38 -10.59
N ILE A 37 4.86 6.52 -9.72
CA ILE A 37 4.18 6.10 -8.48
C ILE A 37 3.96 7.30 -7.58
N LEU A 38 4.99 8.16 -7.40
CA LEU A 38 4.90 9.35 -6.57
C LEU A 38 3.82 10.31 -7.09
N THR A 39 3.82 10.61 -8.40
CA THR A 39 2.79 11.45 -9.04
C THR A 39 1.40 10.85 -8.82
N LYS A 40 1.20 9.57 -9.13
CA LYS A 40 -0.11 8.93 -8.97
C LYS A 40 -0.57 8.88 -7.51
N ALA A 41 0.33 8.58 -6.58
CA ALA A 41 0.02 8.55 -5.16
C ALA A 41 -0.49 9.93 -4.70
N ASN A 42 0.25 11.00 -5.02
CA ASN A 42 -0.08 12.37 -4.60
C ASN A 42 -1.30 12.97 -5.30
N GLU A 43 -1.46 12.73 -6.60
CA GLU A 43 -2.46 13.44 -7.41
C GLU A 43 -3.75 12.64 -7.59
N ARG A 44 -3.69 11.30 -7.52
CA ARG A 44 -4.83 10.42 -7.83
C ARG A 44 -5.34 9.63 -6.63
N TYR A 45 -4.47 8.96 -5.89
CA TYR A 45 -4.90 7.98 -4.89
C TYR A 45 -5.08 8.58 -3.49
N LEU A 46 -4.03 9.17 -2.90
CA LEU A 46 -4.08 9.70 -1.53
C LEU A 46 -5.15 10.78 -1.32
N PRO A 47 -5.43 11.70 -2.27
CA PRO A 47 -6.51 12.68 -2.10
C PRO A 47 -7.89 12.05 -1.88
N VAL A 48 -8.16 10.87 -2.45
CA VAL A 48 -9.43 10.15 -2.28
C VAL A 48 -9.58 9.65 -0.84
N PHE A 49 -8.53 9.02 -0.31
CA PHE A 49 -8.54 8.48 1.05
C PHE A 49 -8.49 9.57 2.12
N GLU A 50 -7.71 10.62 1.87
CA GLU A 50 -7.66 11.80 2.72
C GLU A 50 -9.05 12.41 2.90
N LYS A 51 -9.79 12.56 1.80
CA LYS A 51 -11.18 13.04 1.83
C LYS A 51 -12.11 12.05 2.53
N ALA A 52 -12.00 10.75 2.25
CA ALA A 52 -12.86 9.73 2.85
C ALA A 52 -12.67 9.62 4.38
N LEU A 53 -11.46 9.90 4.87
CA LEU A 53 -11.10 9.88 6.29
C LEU A 53 -11.38 11.19 7.02
N SER A 54 -11.83 12.23 6.32
CA SER A 54 -12.23 13.49 6.94
C SER A 54 -13.45 13.28 7.84
N GLY A 55 -13.22 13.26 9.15
CA GLY A 55 -14.24 13.02 10.17
C GLY A 55 -14.66 11.56 10.37
N SER A 56 -14.02 10.60 9.67
CA SER A 56 -14.34 9.18 9.77
C SER A 56 -13.20 8.37 10.37
N VAL A 57 -13.52 7.38 11.20
CA VAL A 57 -12.52 6.49 11.80
C VAL A 57 -12.05 5.41 10.82
N TYR A 58 -13.01 4.84 10.06
CA TYR A 58 -12.84 3.81 9.04
C TYR A 58 -13.39 4.32 7.70
N LEU A 59 -12.93 3.74 6.59
CA LEU A 59 -13.30 4.17 5.25
C LEU A 59 -14.78 3.96 4.92
N VAL A 60 -15.42 2.92 5.45
CA VAL A 60 -16.80 2.56 5.09
C VAL A 60 -17.59 2.10 6.31
N GLY A 61 -18.79 2.66 6.50
CA GLY A 61 -19.79 2.14 7.43
C GLY A 61 -19.40 2.19 8.91
N GLY A 62 -18.39 2.98 9.28
CA GLY A 62 -17.97 3.17 10.67
C GLY A 62 -17.37 1.92 11.34
N LYS A 63 -16.97 0.91 10.56
CA LYS A 63 -16.40 -0.35 11.05
C LYS A 63 -15.20 -0.77 10.20
N LEU A 64 -14.31 -1.56 10.79
CA LEU A 64 -13.15 -2.11 10.10
C LEU A 64 -13.57 -2.99 8.91
N SER A 65 -12.91 -2.80 7.78
CA SER A 65 -13.11 -3.56 6.53
C SER A 65 -11.80 -3.90 5.83
N LEU A 66 -11.87 -4.68 4.75
CA LEU A 66 -10.70 -4.99 3.90
C LEU A 66 -10.02 -3.72 3.36
N ALA A 67 -10.80 -2.71 2.97
CA ALA A 67 -10.25 -1.47 2.42
C ALA A 67 -9.35 -0.75 3.43
N ASP A 68 -9.69 -0.79 4.73
CA ASP A 68 -8.88 -0.18 5.78
C ASP A 68 -7.54 -0.90 5.95
N VAL A 69 -7.55 -2.24 5.87
CA VAL A 69 -6.35 -3.07 5.95
C VAL A 69 -5.43 -2.82 4.76
N LEU A 70 -5.98 -2.75 3.54
CA LEU A 70 -5.22 -2.44 2.33
C LEU A 70 -4.67 -1.00 2.35
N LEU A 71 -5.41 -0.03 2.89
CA LEU A 71 -4.91 1.34 3.00
C LEU A 71 -3.73 1.42 3.97
N LEU A 72 -3.81 0.71 5.11
CA LEU A 72 -2.67 0.59 6.02
C LEU A 72 -1.46 -0.01 5.30
N GLU A 73 -1.62 -1.15 4.62
CA GLU A 73 -0.52 -1.80 3.91
C GLU A 73 0.09 -0.89 2.84
N CYS A 74 -0.74 -0.29 1.99
CA CYS A 74 -0.33 0.61 0.93
C CYS A 74 0.44 1.82 1.49
N THR A 75 -0.03 2.44 2.57
CA THR A 75 0.66 3.61 3.15
C THR A 75 2.02 3.25 3.75
N LEU A 76 2.16 2.07 4.37
CA LEU A 76 3.46 1.58 4.85
C LEU A 76 4.41 1.32 3.67
N MET A 77 3.92 0.70 2.59
CA MET A 77 4.72 0.47 1.37
C MET A 77 5.16 1.79 0.72
N LEU A 78 4.29 2.80 0.69
CA LEU A 78 4.63 4.12 0.15
C LEU A 78 5.72 4.81 0.98
N GLU A 79 5.64 4.79 2.31
CA GLU A 79 6.67 5.38 3.19
C GLU A 79 8.03 4.68 3.09
N GLU A 80 8.07 3.39 2.76
CA GLU A 80 9.31 2.65 2.47
C GLU A 80 10.00 3.15 1.17
N LYS A 81 9.28 3.83 0.27
CA LYS A 81 9.82 4.46 -0.95
C LYS A 81 9.99 5.98 -0.82
N PHE A 82 9.06 6.61 -0.11
CA PHE A 82 8.91 8.06 -0.01
C PHE A 82 8.59 8.44 1.44
N PRO A 83 9.61 8.60 2.32
CA PRO A 83 9.39 8.74 3.76
C PRO A 83 8.49 9.90 4.19
N ALA A 84 8.39 10.95 3.39
CA ALA A 84 7.60 12.15 3.67
C ALA A 84 6.26 12.21 2.92
N ILE A 85 5.85 11.15 2.21
CA ILE A 85 4.71 11.19 1.29
C ILE A 85 3.38 11.51 1.97
N LEU A 86 3.24 11.21 3.26
CA LEU A 86 2.02 11.48 4.02
C LEU A 86 2.01 12.86 4.71
N ALA A 87 3.04 13.71 4.51
CA ALA A 87 3.14 15.01 5.17
C ALA A 87 1.92 15.91 4.87
N GLU A 88 1.46 15.90 3.62
CA GLU A 88 0.31 16.68 3.15
C GLU A 88 -1.04 15.94 3.31
N PHE A 89 -1.04 14.74 3.92
CA PHE A 89 -2.22 13.89 4.10
C PHE A 89 -2.46 13.53 5.57
N PRO A 90 -2.77 14.53 6.43
CA PRO A 90 -2.85 14.35 7.87
C PRO A 90 -3.93 13.37 8.33
N ASN A 91 -5.09 13.29 7.66
CA ASN A 91 -6.13 12.32 8.03
C ASN A 91 -5.68 10.89 7.74
N THR A 92 -5.00 10.69 6.60
CA THR A 92 -4.40 9.40 6.22
C THR A 92 -3.29 9.01 7.20
N LYS A 93 -2.42 9.95 7.59
CA LYS A 93 -1.38 9.68 8.58
C LYS A 93 -1.96 9.34 9.95
N ALA A 94 -2.98 10.07 10.39
CA ALA A 94 -3.68 9.79 11.65
C ALA A 94 -4.38 8.41 11.60
N PHE A 95 -5.00 8.07 10.47
CA PHE A 95 -5.59 6.75 10.22
C PHE A 95 -4.56 5.63 10.34
N GLN A 96 -3.41 5.75 9.64
CA GLN A 96 -2.32 4.77 9.71
C GLN A 96 -1.88 4.55 11.17
N GLY A 97 -1.70 5.62 11.93
CA GLY A 97 -1.35 5.55 13.36
C GLY A 97 -2.40 4.83 14.22
N ARG A 98 -3.70 5.07 13.98
CA ARG A 98 -4.78 4.36 14.69
C ARG A 98 -4.81 2.87 14.32
N MET A 99 -4.71 2.56 13.03
CA MET A 99 -4.76 1.21 12.51
C MET A 99 -3.61 0.34 13.04
N SER A 100 -2.39 0.88 13.08
CA SER A 100 -1.21 0.19 13.62
C SER A 100 -1.32 -0.17 15.12
N ARG A 101 -2.25 0.45 15.86
CA ARG A 101 -2.52 0.16 17.28
C ARG A 101 -3.58 -0.92 17.51
N ILE A 102 -4.30 -1.36 16.47
CA ILE A 102 -5.24 -2.48 16.60
C ILE A 102 -4.46 -3.73 17.03
N PRO A 103 -4.84 -4.46 18.10
CA PRO A 103 -3.97 -5.50 18.69
C PRO A 103 -3.48 -6.57 17.71
N ALA A 104 -4.34 -7.02 16.79
CA ALA A 104 -3.97 -8.00 15.76
C ALA A 104 -2.96 -7.43 14.75
N ILE A 105 -3.16 -6.18 14.31
CA ILE A 105 -2.27 -5.48 13.37
C ILE A 105 -0.95 -5.16 14.05
N SER A 106 -0.98 -4.61 15.27
CA SER A 106 0.20 -4.31 16.06
C SER A 106 1.09 -5.54 16.21
N ARG A 107 0.50 -6.70 16.59
CA ARG A 107 1.20 -7.98 16.67
C ARG A 107 1.80 -8.40 15.33
N PHE A 108 1.11 -8.15 14.22
CA PHE A 108 1.62 -8.44 12.88
C PHE A 108 2.76 -7.51 12.46
N LEU A 109 2.81 -6.27 12.95
CA LEU A 109 3.88 -5.33 12.64
C LEU A 109 5.14 -5.50 13.52
N GLN A 110 5.06 -6.24 14.63
CA GLN A 110 6.20 -6.51 15.50
C GLN A 110 7.21 -7.51 14.90
N PRO A 111 8.48 -7.48 15.33
CA PRO A 111 9.47 -8.48 14.95
C PRO A 111 9.02 -9.91 15.25
N GLY A 112 9.43 -10.86 14.40
CA GLY A 112 9.06 -12.28 14.53
C GLY A 112 7.66 -12.63 14.02
N SER A 113 6.90 -11.66 13.50
CA SER A 113 5.65 -11.94 12.80
C SER A 113 5.90 -12.58 11.42
N LYS A 114 4.82 -12.92 10.71
CA LYS A 114 4.89 -13.42 9.33
C LYS A 114 4.96 -12.30 8.27
N ARG A 115 5.00 -11.01 8.67
CA ARG A 115 5.19 -9.89 7.74
C ARG A 115 6.50 -10.08 7.00
N LYS A 116 6.48 -9.93 5.68
CA LYS A 116 7.67 -10.07 4.84
C LYS A 116 8.39 -8.72 4.71
N PRO A 117 9.73 -8.71 4.64
CA PRO A 117 10.48 -7.50 4.34
C PRO A 117 10.30 -7.12 2.86
N GLN A 118 10.83 -5.96 2.48
CA GLN A 118 10.96 -5.58 1.08
C GLN A 118 11.76 -6.65 0.31
N PRO A 119 11.34 -6.99 -0.93
CA PRO A 119 12.07 -7.90 -1.79
C PRO A 119 13.55 -7.51 -1.96
N ASP A 120 14.44 -8.48 -1.78
CA ASP A 120 15.87 -8.36 -2.04
C ASP A 120 16.28 -9.13 -3.31
N GLU A 121 17.58 -9.13 -3.62
CA GLU A 121 18.11 -9.86 -4.78
C GLU A 121 17.92 -11.38 -4.66
N HIS A 122 17.90 -11.93 -3.45
CA HIS A 122 17.63 -13.35 -3.25
C HIS A 122 16.19 -13.69 -3.65
N TYR A 123 15.21 -12.93 -3.14
CA TYR A 123 13.81 -13.05 -3.53
C TYR A 123 13.65 -12.96 -5.05
N LYS A 124 14.23 -11.92 -5.67
CA LYS A 124 14.18 -11.73 -7.12
C LYS A 124 14.71 -12.94 -7.87
N LYS A 125 15.90 -13.44 -7.51
CA LYS A 125 16.51 -14.61 -8.13
C LYS A 125 15.59 -15.83 -8.02
N THR A 126 15.06 -16.11 -6.83
CA THR A 126 14.16 -17.23 -6.60
C THR A 126 12.89 -17.14 -7.44
N VAL A 127 12.29 -15.95 -7.55
CA VAL A 127 11.11 -15.73 -8.41
C VAL A 127 11.44 -16.01 -9.87
N MET A 128 12.55 -15.45 -10.39
CA MET A 128 12.94 -15.65 -11.79
C MET A 128 13.24 -17.13 -12.11
N GLU A 129 13.89 -17.84 -11.19
CA GLU A 129 14.20 -19.28 -11.34
C GLU A 129 12.94 -20.15 -11.30
N VAL A 130 12.09 -19.99 -10.28
CA VAL A 130 10.89 -20.83 -10.08
C VAL A 130 9.87 -20.62 -11.21
N PHE A 131 9.65 -19.39 -11.63
CA PHE A 131 8.72 -19.08 -12.71
C PHE A 131 9.36 -19.17 -14.11
N ASN A 132 10.64 -19.57 -14.19
CA ASN A 132 11.40 -19.71 -15.44
C ASN A 132 11.32 -18.45 -16.33
N LEU A 133 11.54 -17.29 -15.71
CA LEU A 133 11.54 -15.98 -16.36
C LEU A 133 12.98 -15.55 -16.64
N THR A 134 13.24 -15.08 -17.86
CA THR A 134 14.54 -14.49 -18.24
C THR A 134 14.51 -12.97 -18.11
N THR A 135 13.35 -12.37 -18.39
CA THR A 135 13.05 -10.94 -18.22
C THR A 135 11.56 -10.80 -17.90
N LEU A 136 11.20 -9.83 -17.07
CA LEU A 136 9.81 -9.43 -16.90
C LEU A 136 9.48 -8.33 -17.93
N ASN A 137 8.75 -8.69 -18.99
CA ASN A 137 8.26 -7.75 -19.99
C ASN A 137 7.04 -7.01 -19.42
N LEU A 138 7.24 -5.78 -18.92
CA LEU A 138 6.22 -4.98 -18.21
C LEU A 138 6.21 -3.52 -18.63
#